data_AF-A0A957L5V4-F1
#
_entry.id   AF-A0A957L5V4-F1
#
_cell.length_a   1.000
_cell.length_b   1.000
_cell.length_c   1.000
_cell.angle_alpha   90.00
_cell.angle_beta   90.00
_cell.angle_gamma   90.00
#
_symmetry.space_group_name_H-M   'P 1'
#
loop_
_entity.id
_entity.type
_entity.pdbx_description
1 polymer ?
#
loop_
_entity_poly.entity_id
_entity_poly.type
_entity_poly.pdbx_seq_one_letter_code
_entity_poly.pdbx_strand_id
1 'polypeptide(L)'
;MSVQQDAYSAAGVNLAAAAAATAGMKEAIQATYGPEVLAGMGAFGGLYDAAALKKLDRPVIVASTDGVGTKTKVAATMGRWDTVGHDIVNHCVNDILVQGATPLFFLDYVASSRLEP
;
A
#
# COMPACT_ATOMS: atom_id res chain seq x y z
N MET A 1 1.97 -27.04 30.44
CA MET A 1 1.32 -27.33 29.14
C MET A 1 2.15 -26.65 28.07
N SER A 2 2.88 -27.41 27.25
CA SER A 2 3.61 -26.84 26.12
C SER A 2 2.61 -26.24 25.14
N VAL A 3 2.69 -24.93 24.90
CA VAL A 3 1.92 -24.30 23.83
C VAL A 3 2.40 -24.93 22.53
N GLN A 4 1.56 -25.75 21.91
CA GLN A 4 1.85 -26.30 20.61
C GLN A 4 1.84 -25.14 19.62
N GLN A 5 3.02 -24.81 19.11
CA GLN A 5 3.19 -23.76 18.12
C GLN A 5 2.37 -24.15 16.89
N ASP A 6 1.34 -23.37 16.55
CA ASP A 6 0.54 -23.64 15.37
C ASP A 6 1.40 -23.46 14.10
N ALA A 7 1.10 -24.20 13.04
CA ALA A 7 1.90 -24.20 11.81
C ALA A 7 2.05 -22.79 11.19
N TYR A 8 1.05 -21.89 11.33
CA TYR A 8 1.15 -20.48 10.93
C TYR A 8 2.21 -19.74 11.74
N SER A 9 2.16 -19.85 13.06
CA SER A 9 3.14 -19.24 13.95
C SER A 9 4.55 -19.77 13.69
N ALA A 10 4.70 -21.07 13.41
CA ALA A 10 5.98 -21.69 13.05
C ALA A 10 6.50 -21.25 11.67
N ALA A 11 5.62 -20.93 10.73
CA ALA A 11 5.96 -20.35 9.43
C ALA A 11 6.34 -18.84 9.51
N GLY A 12 6.35 -18.25 10.71
CA GLY A 12 6.68 -16.85 10.94
C GLY A 12 5.49 -15.90 10.84
N VAL A 13 4.26 -16.42 10.70
CA VAL A 13 3.06 -15.59 10.62
C VAL A 13 2.67 -15.13 12.01
N ASN A 14 2.67 -13.82 12.22
CA ASN A 14 2.19 -13.20 13.46
C ASN A 14 0.92 -12.37 13.16
N LEU A 15 -0.25 -12.98 13.37
CA LEU A 15 -1.55 -12.34 13.12
C LEU A 15 -1.77 -11.11 14.01
N ALA A 16 -1.26 -11.12 15.24
CA ALA A 16 -1.37 -9.98 16.15
C ALA A 16 -0.53 -8.78 15.64
N ALA A 17 0.67 -9.04 15.13
CA ALA A 17 1.50 -7.99 14.52
C ALA A 17 0.85 -7.44 13.24
N ALA A 18 0.29 -8.31 12.40
CA ALA A 18 -0.44 -7.87 11.20
C ALA A 18 -1.65 -6.99 11.55
N ALA A 19 -2.43 -7.38 12.56
CA ALA A 19 -3.56 -6.60 13.04
C ALA A 19 -3.13 -5.25 13.64
N ALA A 20 -2.05 -5.23 14.43
CA ALA A 20 -1.50 -4.01 15.01
C ALA A 20 -0.99 -3.04 13.93
N ALA A 21 -0.24 -3.53 12.95
CA ALA A 21 0.25 -2.72 11.84
C ALA A 21 -0.92 -2.12 11.03
N THR A 22 -1.93 -2.95 10.71
CA THR A 22 -3.13 -2.49 10.00
C THR A 22 -3.88 -1.42 10.79
N ALA A 23 -4.03 -1.61 12.11
CA ALA A 23 -4.68 -0.63 12.97
C ALA A 23 -3.88 0.68 13.06
N GLY A 24 -2.55 0.62 13.15
CA GLY A 24 -1.67 1.78 13.20
C GLY A 24 -1.67 2.62 11.93
N MET A 25 -1.88 1.99 10.76
CA MET A 25 -1.95 2.69 9.47
C MET A 25 -3.34 3.25 9.14
N LYS A 26 -4.37 2.92 9.92
CA LYS A 26 -5.78 3.23 9.61
C LYS A 26 -6.04 4.70 9.35
N GLU A 27 -5.61 5.57 10.26
CA GLU A 27 -5.86 7.01 10.15
C GLU A 27 -5.12 7.63 8.96
N ALA A 28 -3.86 7.23 8.74
CA ALA A 28 -3.06 7.68 7.61
C ALA A 28 -3.69 7.29 6.26
N ILE A 29 -4.19 6.07 6.14
CA ILE A 29 -4.87 5.58 4.92
C ILE A 29 -6.21 6.29 4.72
N GLN A 30 -7.01 6.46 5.78
CA GLN A 30 -8.28 7.17 5.68
C GLN A 30 -8.11 8.64 5.31
N ALA A 31 -7.00 9.27 5.70
CA ALA A 31 -6.68 10.64 5.31
C ALA A 31 -6.44 10.82 3.79
N THR A 32 -6.18 9.73 3.05
CA THR A 32 -6.01 9.79 1.58
C THR A 32 -7.32 9.59 0.82
N TYR A 33 -8.45 9.38 1.51
CA TYR A 33 -9.71 9.07 0.83
C TYR A 33 -10.33 10.32 0.20
N GLY A 34 -10.63 10.21 -1.09
CA GLY A 34 -11.51 11.12 -1.81
C GLY A 34 -12.97 10.64 -1.80
N PRO A 35 -13.90 11.47 -2.33
CA PRO A 35 -15.32 11.10 -2.46
C PRO A 35 -15.55 9.86 -3.34
N GLU A 36 -14.58 9.46 -4.16
CA GLU A 36 -14.64 8.31 -5.04
C GLU A 36 -14.42 6.97 -4.31
N VAL A 37 -13.96 6.96 -3.06
CA VAL A 37 -13.76 5.72 -2.29
C VAL A 37 -15.11 5.19 -1.81
N LEU A 38 -15.57 4.06 -2.37
CA LEU A 38 -16.86 3.44 -2.05
C LEU A 38 -16.76 2.40 -0.93
N ALA A 39 -15.62 1.72 -0.84
CA ALA A 39 -15.28 0.82 0.26
C ALA A 39 -13.77 0.87 0.48
N GLY A 40 -13.35 1.06 1.72
CA GLY A 40 -11.95 1.20 2.10
C GLY A 40 -11.43 0.04 2.94
N MET A 41 -10.41 0.33 3.73
CA MET A 41 -9.80 -0.59 4.71
C MET A 41 -10.84 -1.39 5.50
N GLY A 42 -10.66 -2.71 5.52
CA GLY A 42 -11.56 -3.69 6.15
C GLY A 42 -12.47 -4.42 5.16
N ALA A 43 -12.68 -3.88 3.96
CA ALA A 43 -13.25 -4.64 2.86
C ALA A 43 -12.24 -5.65 2.29
N PHE A 44 -12.72 -6.72 1.66
CA PHE A 44 -11.85 -7.69 0.97
C PHE A 44 -11.04 -7.03 -0.16
N GLY A 45 -11.61 -6.02 -0.81
CA GLY A 45 -10.91 -5.14 -1.75
C GLY A 45 -11.44 -3.72 -1.64
N GLY A 46 -10.57 -2.75 -1.84
CA GLY A 46 -10.97 -1.35 -1.96
C GLY A 46 -11.80 -1.12 -3.24
N LEU A 47 -12.78 -0.23 -3.16
CA LEU A 47 -13.65 0.12 -4.28
C LEU A 47 -13.51 1.62 -4.59
N TYR A 48 -13.35 1.93 -5.88
CA TYR A 48 -13.22 3.30 -6.39
C TYR A 48 -14.29 3.57 -7.45
N ASP A 49 -14.99 4.70 -7.34
CA ASP A 49 -16.02 5.13 -8.29
C ASP A 49 -15.39 5.63 -9.60
N ALA A 50 -15.51 4.82 -10.65
CA ALA A 50 -15.03 5.15 -11.99
C ALA A 50 -16.01 6.02 -12.81
N ALA A 51 -17.08 6.56 -12.22
CA ALA A 51 -18.08 7.35 -12.94
C ALA A 51 -17.49 8.56 -13.69
N ALA A 52 -16.40 9.15 -13.19
CA ALA A 52 -15.70 10.25 -13.86
C ALA A 52 -15.25 9.87 -15.29
N LEU A 53 -14.90 8.60 -15.53
CA LEU A 53 -14.46 8.12 -16.84
C LEU A 53 -15.57 8.19 -17.90
N LYS A 54 -16.85 8.13 -17.48
CA LYS A 54 -18.01 8.25 -18.39
C LYS A 54 -18.14 9.63 -19.04
N LYS A 55 -17.45 10.64 -18.50
CA LYS A 55 -17.43 12.01 -19.03
C LYS A 55 -16.35 12.21 -20.11
N LEU A 56 -15.46 11.23 -20.29
CA LEU A 56 -14.39 11.27 -21.28
C LEU A 56 -14.87 10.61 -22.58
N ASP A 57 -14.46 11.17 -23.73
CA ASP A 57 -14.80 10.62 -25.05
C ASP A 57 -14.19 9.22 -25.25
N ARG A 58 -12.91 9.07 -24.89
CA ARG A 58 -12.15 7.82 -25.01
C ARG A 58 -11.24 7.61 -23.80
N PRO A 59 -11.78 7.18 -22.65
CA PRO A 59 -10.99 6.98 -21.44
C PRO A 59 -9.94 5.87 -21.64
N VAL A 60 -8.70 6.14 -21.20
CA VAL A 60 -7.60 5.17 -21.16
C VAL A 60 -7.11 5.07 -19.72
N ILE A 61 -6.92 3.85 -19.24
CA ILE A 61 -6.34 3.59 -17.92
C ILE A 61 -4.85 3.34 -18.09
N VAL A 62 -4.04 4.11 -17.38
CA VAL A 62 -2.59 3.91 -17.29
C VAL A 62 -2.28 3.29 -15.93
N ALA A 63 -1.57 2.17 -15.94
CA ALA A 63 -1.11 1.50 -14.72
C ALA A 63 0.42 1.47 -14.71
N SER A 64 1.00 1.73 -13.54
CA SER A 64 2.43 1.56 -13.28
C SER A 64 2.62 0.75 -11.99
N THR A 65 3.73 0.01 -11.92
CA THR A 65 4.17 -0.72 -10.73
C THR A 65 5.68 -0.58 -10.63
N ASP A 66 6.16 -0.13 -9.48
CA ASP A 66 7.58 0.07 -9.21
C ASP A 66 7.89 -0.24 -7.73
N GLY A 67 9.17 -0.34 -7.39
CA GLY A 67 9.66 -0.48 -6.04
C GLY A 67 10.62 0.64 -5.66
N VAL A 68 10.91 0.74 -4.36
CA VAL A 68 11.93 1.67 -3.81
C VAL A 68 13.35 1.24 -4.21
N GLY A 69 13.55 -0.03 -4.54
CA GLY A 69 14.86 -0.61 -4.85
C GLY A 69 15.78 -0.71 -3.64
N THR A 70 17.09 -0.60 -3.87
CA THR A 70 18.12 -0.81 -2.84
C THR A 70 18.19 0.30 -1.79
N LYS A 71 17.47 1.42 -1.96
CA LYS A 71 17.36 2.48 -0.96
C LYS A 71 16.71 1.98 0.35
N THR A 72 15.94 0.90 0.30
CA THR A 72 15.45 0.16 1.48
C THR A 72 16.57 -0.31 2.40
N LYS A 73 17.75 -0.69 1.86
CA LYS A 73 18.92 -1.07 2.65
C LYS A 73 19.51 0.13 3.40
N VAL A 74 19.47 1.32 2.80
CA VAL A 74 19.92 2.56 3.45
C VAL A 74 18.97 2.94 4.57
N ALA A 75 17.66 2.89 4.31
CA ALA A 75 16.61 3.10 5.31
C ALA A 75 16.79 2.16 6.52
N ALA A 76 17.02 0.86 6.26
CA ALA A 76 17.29 -0.13 7.30
C ALA A 76 18.57 0.19 8.09
N THR A 77 19.67 0.52 7.41
CA THR A 77 20.95 0.87 8.06
C THR A 77 20.82 2.10 8.96
N MET A 78 19.98 3.06 8.56
CA MET A 78 19.73 4.29 9.30
C MET A 78 18.63 4.15 10.35
N GLY A 79 17.88 3.05 10.36
CA GLY A 79 16.68 2.90 11.20
C GLY A 79 15.59 3.92 10.88
N ARG A 80 15.48 4.38 9.62
CA ARG A 80 14.58 5.45 9.20
C ARG A 80 13.70 5.02 8.04
N TRP A 81 12.39 4.92 8.28
CA TRP A 81 11.39 4.42 7.33
C TRP A 81 10.36 5.46 6.90
N ASP A 82 10.42 6.66 7.47
CA ASP A 82 9.47 7.77 7.31
C ASP A 82 9.40 8.37 5.89
N THR A 83 10.30 7.95 4.99
CA THR A 83 10.42 8.52 3.63
C THR A 83 10.28 7.50 2.51
N VAL A 84 10.50 6.21 2.76
CA VAL A 84 10.47 5.19 1.69
C VAL A 84 9.06 4.96 1.12
N GLY A 85 8.02 5.23 1.91
CA GLY A 85 6.63 5.23 1.43
C GLY A 85 6.35 6.35 0.42
N HIS A 86 6.99 7.51 0.58
CA HIS A 86 6.88 8.57 -0.42
C HIS A 86 7.66 8.22 -1.70
N ASP A 87 8.81 7.56 -1.57
CA ASP A 87 9.61 7.15 -2.73
C ASP A 87 8.81 6.22 -3.67
N ILE A 88 8.17 5.17 -3.13
CA ILE A 88 7.41 4.22 -3.95
C ILE A 88 6.20 4.87 -4.64
N VAL A 89 5.50 5.78 -3.96
CA VAL A 89 4.37 6.51 -4.56
C VAL A 89 4.87 7.41 -5.69
N ASN A 90 5.94 8.16 -5.46
CA ASN A 90 6.50 9.07 -6.46
C ASN A 90 7.05 8.34 -7.69
N HIS A 91 7.69 7.18 -7.52
CA HIS A 91 8.15 6.36 -8.64
C HIS A 91 6.97 6.01 -9.58
N CYS A 92 5.92 5.41 -9.02
CA CYS A 92 4.74 5.02 -9.79
C CYS A 92 3.98 6.22 -10.40
N VAL A 93 3.79 7.30 -9.65
CA VAL A 93 3.04 8.48 -10.12
C VAL A 93 3.79 9.21 -11.24
N ASN A 94 5.12 9.35 -11.13
CA ASN A 94 5.91 10.03 -12.15
C ASN A 94 5.86 9.30 -13.52
N ASP A 95 5.82 7.97 -13.52
CA ASP A 95 5.71 7.18 -14.75
C ASP A 95 4.40 7.37 -15.52
N ILE A 96 3.31 7.68 -14.81
CA ILE A 96 2.02 7.92 -15.46
C ILE A 96 1.84 9.41 -15.82
N LEU A 97 2.51 10.31 -15.08
CA LEU A 97 2.48 11.75 -15.35
C LEU A 97 3.09 12.10 -16.71
N VAL A 98 4.13 11.38 -17.16
CA VAL A 98 4.73 11.62 -18.49
C VAL A 98 3.77 11.32 -19.66
N GLN A 99 2.68 10.59 -19.40
CA GLN A 99 1.60 10.32 -20.35
C GLN A 99 0.40 11.28 -20.17
N GLY A 100 0.48 12.21 -19.20
CA GLY A 100 -0.61 13.12 -18.85
C GLY A 100 -1.76 12.47 -18.07
N ALA A 101 -1.54 11.31 -17.44
CA ALA A 101 -2.57 10.62 -16.69
C ALA A 101 -2.80 11.26 -15.31
N THR A 102 -4.06 11.26 -14.86
CA THR A 102 -4.43 11.64 -13.49
C THR A 102 -4.37 10.40 -12.58
N PRO A 103 -3.61 10.43 -11.46
CA PRO A 103 -3.63 9.35 -10.48
C PRO A 103 -5.02 9.16 -9.86
N LEU A 104 -5.49 7.91 -9.78
CA LEU A 104 -6.84 7.57 -9.27
C LEU A 104 -6.79 6.96 -7.86
N PHE A 105 -6.02 5.89 -7.70
CA PHE A 105 -5.83 5.17 -6.44
C PHE A 105 -4.43 4.53 -6.43
N PHE A 106 -3.99 4.08 -5.26
CA PHE A 106 -2.70 3.43 -5.06
C PHE A 106 -2.88 2.14 -4.25
N LEU A 107 -2.13 1.11 -4.61
CA LEU A 107 -2.05 -0.15 -3.89
C LEU A 107 -0.57 -0.43 -3.62
N ASP A 108 -0.25 -0.85 -2.41
CA ASP A 108 1.10 -1.21 -2.00
C ASP A 108 1.21 -2.68 -1.60
N TYR A 109 2.44 -3.19 -1.66
CA TYR A 109 2.81 -4.48 -1.13
C TYR A 109 4.15 -4.36 -0.41
N VAL A 110 4.13 -4.65 0.89
CA VAL A 110 5.32 -4.65 1.75
C VAL A 110 5.61 -6.07 2.22
N ALA A 111 6.84 -6.52 1.99
CA ALA A 111 7.33 -7.80 2.47
C ALA A 111 8.54 -7.61 3.39
N SER A 112 8.54 -8.31 4.51
CA SER A 112 9.66 -8.36 5.45
C SER A 112 9.78 -9.76 6.04
N SER A 113 11.00 -10.15 6.42
CA SER A 113 11.25 -11.39 7.17
C SER A 113 10.61 -11.36 8.57
N ARG A 114 10.40 -10.16 9.11
CA ARG A 114 9.70 -9.92 10.38
C ARG A 114 8.95 -8.60 10.29
N LEU A 115 7.68 -8.63 10.67
CA LEU A 115 6.86 -7.42 10.79
C LEU A 115 6.99 -6.86 12.21
N GLU A 116 7.47 -5.62 12.32
CA GLU A 116 7.56 -4.85 13.57
C GLU A 116 6.60 -3.65 13.42
N PRO A 117 5.39 -3.72 14.01
CA PRO A 117 4.36 -2.68 13.92
C PRO A 117 4.71 -1.38 14.62
#